data_AF-A0A9P3ENW7-F1
#
_entry.id   AF-A0A9P3ENW7-F1
#
_cell.length_a   1.000
_cell.length_b   1.000
_cell.length_c   1.000
_cell.angle_alpha   90.00
_cell.angle_beta   90.00
_cell.angle_gamma   90.00
#
_symmetry.space_group_name_H-M   'P 1'
#
loop_
_entity.id
_entity.type
_entity.pdbx_description
1 polymer ?
#
loop_
_entity_poly.entity_id
_entity_poly.type
_entity_poly.pdbx_seq_one_letter_code
_entity_poly.pdbx_strand_id
1 'polypeptide(L)'
;MKHILPFKEKQIRQHELEAEAAKVVRIRSAQADAEARRIEAEAEADSRRKLADAEAYRLDLVGKVNSEQLAREGAILAQSPLLIQKSLADKLSDKIQVIIAPPAANGGFLGENLIGRLPNAALNGAVGNARYASHESSEEEEE
;
A
#
# COMPACT_ATOMS: atom_id res chain seq x y z
N MET A 1 31.04 -8.66 -81.73
CA MET A 1 30.34 -8.14 -80.53
C MET A 1 28.82 -8.39 -80.51
N LYS A 2 28.23 -9.11 -81.47
CA LYS A 2 26.76 -9.26 -81.62
C LYS A 2 26.05 -10.07 -80.51
N HIS A 3 26.77 -10.94 -79.80
CA HIS A 3 26.20 -11.85 -78.79
C HIS A 3 26.30 -11.36 -77.34
N ILE A 4 27.02 -10.26 -77.10
CA ILE A 4 27.33 -9.77 -75.76
C ILE A 4 26.19 -8.91 -75.21
N LEU A 5 25.52 -8.14 -76.08
CA LEU A 5 24.36 -7.32 -75.73
C LEU A 5 23.18 -8.14 -75.21
N PRO A 6 22.69 -9.17 -75.95
CA PRO A 6 21.54 -9.96 -75.52
C PRO A 6 21.78 -10.72 -74.20
N PHE A 7 23.04 -11.09 -73.92
CA PHE A 7 23.42 -11.73 -72.66
C PHE A 7 23.35 -10.76 -71.49
N LYS A 8 23.88 -9.53 -71.65
CA LYS A 8 23.79 -8.48 -70.63
C LYS A 8 22.34 -8.06 -70.35
N GLU A 9 21.49 -7.97 -71.37
CA GLU A 9 20.06 -7.68 -71.19
C GLU A 9 19.36 -8.74 -70.32
N LYS A 10 19.68 -10.03 -70.52
CA LYS A 10 19.15 -11.12 -69.68
C LYS A 10 19.66 -11.04 -68.25
N GLN A 11 20.94 -10.71 -68.03
CA GLN A 11 21.50 -10.53 -66.69
C GLN A 11 20.85 -9.35 -65.96
N ILE A 12 20.64 -8.21 -66.64
CA ILE A 12 19.95 -7.05 -66.05
C ILE A 12 18.53 -7.45 -65.62
N ARG A 13 17.79 -8.13 -66.50
CA ARG A 13 16.43 -8.58 -66.17
C ARG A 13 16.42 -9.56 -64.99
N GLN A 14 17.41 -10.45 -64.89
CA GLN A 14 17.54 -11.33 -63.74
C GLN A 14 17.80 -10.54 -62.45
N HIS A 15 18.75 -9.60 -62.46
CA HIS A 15 19.02 -8.75 -61.31
C HIS A 15 17.84 -7.85 -60.92
N GLU A 16 17.08 -7.35 -61.89
CA GLU A 16 15.84 -6.61 -61.64
C GLU A 16 14.79 -7.48 -60.93
N LEU A 17 14.60 -8.71 -61.39
CA LEU A 17 13.65 -9.66 -60.77
C LEU A 17 14.10 -10.07 -59.36
N GLU A 18 15.39 -10.30 -59.15
CA GLU A 18 15.97 -10.61 -57.83
C GLU A 18 15.82 -9.42 -56.87
N ALA A 19 16.05 -8.19 -57.35
CA ALA A 19 15.89 -6.98 -56.56
C ALA A 19 14.42 -6.74 -56.18
N GLU A 20 13.48 -6.95 -57.09
CA GLU A 20 12.05 -6.82 -56.80
C GLU A 20 11.60 -7.89 -55.80
N ALA A 21 12.05 -9.14 -55.94
CA ALA A 21 11.78 -10.19 -54.96
C ALA A 21 12.33 -9.82 -53.57
N ALA A 22 13.58 -9.35 -53.49
CA ALA A 22 14.18 -8.91 -52.24
C ALA A 22 13.42 -7.74 -51.59
N LYS A 23 12.94 -6.79 -52.40
CA LYS A 23 12.12 -5.67 -51.94
C LYS A 23 10.78 -6.15 -51.37
N VAL A 24 10.08 -7.05 -52.07
CA VAL A 24 8.81 -7.62 -51.59
C VAL A 24 9.00 -8.36 -50.27
N VAL A 25 10.08 -9.14 -50.13
CA VAL A 25 10.41 -9.83 -48.88
C VAL A 25 10.63 -8.84 -47.74
N ARG A 26 11.42 -7.78 -47.95
CA ARG A 26 11.65 -6.75 -46.92
C ARG A 26 10.37 -6.04 -46.50
N ILE A 27 9.52 -5.66 -47.46
CA ILE A 27 8.24 -5.01 -47.16
C ILE A 27 7.35 -5.94 -46.35
N ARG A 28 7.21 -7.20 -46.77
CA ARG A 28 6.39 -8.18 -46.05
C ARG A 28 6.90 -8.44 -44.64
N SER A 29 8.22 -8.55 -44.45
CA SER A 29 8.82 -8.69 -43.12
C SER A 29 8.50 -7.47 -42.25
N ALA A 30 8.74 -6.27 -42.76
CA ALA A 30 8.47 -5.03 -42.02
C ALA A 30 6.99 -4.88 -41.67
N GLN A 31 6.08 -5.29 -42.56
CA GLN A 31 4.65 -5.32 -42.30
C GLN A 31 4.29 -6.33 -41.21
N ALA A 32 4.83 -7.55 -41.28
CA ALA A 32 4.60 -8.57 -40.26
C ALA A 32 5.11 -8.11 -38.87
N ASP A 33 6.29 -7.50 -38.82
CA ASP A 33 6.86 -6.96 -37.58
C ASP A 33 6.01 -5.82 -37.00
N ALA A 34 5.49 -4.94 -37.87
CA ALA A 34 4.61 -3.85 -37.45
C ALA A 34 3.25 -4.37 -36.94
N GLU A 35 2.67 -5.36 -37.62
CA GLU A 35 1.44 -6.02 -37.21
C GLU A 35 1.62 -6.73 -35.86
N ALA A 36 2.72 -7.47 -35.69
CA ALA A 36 3.05 -8.14 -34.43
C ALA A 36 3.14 -7.16 -33.26
N ARG A 37 3.87 -6.04 -33.43
CA ARG A 37 3.96 -4.99 -32.41
C ARG A 37 2.61 -4.35 -32.08
N ARG A 38 1.75 -4.18 -33.09
CA ARG A 38 0.40 -3.64 -32.88
C ARG A 38 -0.44 -4.60 -32.04
N ILE A 39 -0.41 -5.89 -32.36
CA ILE A 39 -1.13 -6.93 -31.62
C ILE A 39 -0.63 -7.00 -30.18
N GLU A 40 0.69 -6.97 -29.96
CA GLU A 40 1.28 -6.97 -28.62
C GLU A 40 0.85 -5.75 -27.81
N ALA A 41 0.91 -4.55 -28.40
CA ALA A 41 0.51 -3.32 -27.73
C ALA A 41 -1.00 -3.31 -27.38
N GLU A 42 -1.84 -3.81 -28.29
CA GLU A 42 -3.28 -3.94 -28.07
C GLU A 42 -3.58 -4.96 -26.95
N ALA A 43 -2.92 -6.12 -26.98
CA ALA A 43 -3.06 -7.14 -25.94
C ALA A 43 -2.58 -6.65 -24.57
N GLU A 44 -1.49 -5.88 -24.51
CA GLU A 44 -1.01 -5.28 -23.27
C GLU A 44 -1.99 -4.22 -22.75
N ALA A 45 -2.53 -3.37 -23.63
CA ALA A 45 -3.53 -2.38 -23.26
C ALA A 45 -4.80 -3.04 -22.72
N ASP A 46 -5.28 -4.10 -23.35
CA ASP A 46 -6.45 -4.86 -22.90
C ASP A 46 -6.20 -5.56 -21.56
N SER A 47 -5.01 -6.12 -21.37
CA SER A 47 -4.59 -6.69 -20.08
C SER A 47 -4.61 -5.63 -18.98
N ARG A 48 -4.03 -4.46 -19.24
CA ARG A 48 -4.03 -3.32 -18.30
C ARG A 48 -5.43 -2.84 -17.97
N ARG A 49 -6.33 -2.76 -18.96
CA ARG A 49 -7.74 -2.41 -18.76
C ARG A 49 -8.44 -3.41 -17.86
N LYS A 50 -8.31 -4.72 -18.12
CA LYS A 50 -8.91 -5.77 -17.28
C LYS A 50 -8.45 -5.70 -15.83
N LEU A 51 -7.16 -5.44 -15.61
CA LEU A 51 -6.63 -5.26 -14.25
C LEU A 51 -7.21 -4.01 -13.57
N ALA A 52 -7.32 -2.90 -14.29
CA ALA A 52 -7.92 -1.68 -13.77
C ALA A 52 -9.41 -1.87 -13.43
N ASP A 53 -10.16 -2.55 -14.29
CA ASP A 53 -11.59 -2.85 -14.07
C ASP A 53 -11.77 -3.76 -12.86
N ALA A 54 -10.91 -4.77 -12.70
CA ALA A 54 -10.93 -5.66 -11.54
C ALA A 54 -10.63 -4.91 -10.23
N GLU A 55 -9.67 -3.99 -10.24
CA GLU A 55 -9.36 -3.17 -9.06
C GLU A 55 -10.49 -2.19 -8.74
N ALA A 56 -11.08 -1.55 -9.75
CA ALA A 56 -12.24 -0.68 -9.57
C ALA A 56 -13.42 -1.44 -8.93
N TYR A 57 -13.70 -2.65 -9.42
CA TYR A 57 -14.72 -3.53 -8.84
C TYR A 57 -14.41 -3.88 -7.38
N ARG A 58 -13.16 -4.24 -7.08
CA ARG A 58 -12.73 -4.55 -5.71
C ARG A 58 -12.90 -3.34 -4.79
N LEU A 59 -12.51 -2.14 -5.23
CA LEU A 59 -12.65 -0.92 -4.45
C LEU A 59 -14.11 -0.57 -4.17
N ASP A 60 -15.01 -0.76 -5.14
CA ASP A 60 -16.45 -0.56 -4.94
C ASP A 60 -17.02 -1.52 -3.90
N LEU A 61 -16.68 -2.82 -3.99
CA LEU A 61 -17.05 -3.83 -2.99
C LEU A 61 -16.56 -3.49 -1.59
N VAL A 62 -15.29 -3.15 -1.45
CA VAL A 62 -14.70 -2.77 -0.16
C VAL A 62 -15.35 -1.49 0.37
N GLY A 63 -15.61 -0.51 -0.50
CA GLY A 63 -16.32 0.72 -0.16
C GLY A 63 -17.72 0.45 0.38
N LYS A 64 -18.49 -0.41 -0.29
CA LYS A 64 -19.81 -0.86 0.17
C LYS A 64 -19.75 -1.54 1.52
N VAL A 65 -18.89 -2.53 1.68
CA VAL A 65 -18.70 -3.25 2.94
C VAL A 65 -18.31 -2.30 4.08
N ASN A 66 -17.39 -1.36 3.84
CA ASN A 66 -16.99 -0.37 4.83
C ASN A 66 -18.15 0.57 5.20
N SER A 67 -18.93 1.04 4.22
CA SER A 67 -20.09 1.90 4.47
C SER A 67 -21.16 1.19 5.30
N GLU A 68 -21.42 -0.09 5.02
CA GLU A 68 -22.36 -0.90 5.79
C GLU A 68 -21.85 -1.16 7.21
N GLN A 69 -20.56 -1.45 7.38
CA GLN A 69 -19.96 -1.63 8.70
C GLN A 69 -20.07 -0.34 9.52
N LEU A 70 -19.74 0.81 8.94
CA LEU A 70 -19.89 2.12 9.60
C LEU A 70 -21.34 2.43 9.96
N ALA A 71 -22.30 2.10 9.08
CA ALA A 71 -23.72 2.27 9.37
C ALA A 71 -24.18 1.40 10.56
N ARG A 72 -23.73 0.14 10.61
CA ARG A 72 -24.02 -0.78 11.73
C ARG A 72 -23.37 -0.31 13.03
N GLU A 73 -22.11 0.11 12.98
CA GLU A 73 -21.41 0.67 14.15
C GLU A 73 -22.11 1.94 14.63
N GLY A 74 -22.49 2.85 13.72
CA GLY A 74 -23.24 4.06 14.04
C GLY A 74 -24.59 3.79 14.70
N ALA A 75 -25.34 2.77 14.24
CA ALA A 75 -26.60 2.37 14.86
C ALA A 75 -26.41 1.86 16.30
N ILE A 76 -25.37 1.06 16.56
CA ILE A 76 -25.04 0.56 17.89
C ILE A 76 -24.62 1.71 18.82
N LEU A 77 -23.80 2.63 18.33
CA LEU A 77 -23.37 3.81 19.09
C LEU A 77 -24.53 4.75 19.42
N ALA A 78 -25.49 4.92 18.50
CA ALA A 78 -26.69 5.71 18.72
C ALA A 78 -27.59 5.08 19.81
N GLN A 79 -27.71 3.76 19.84
CA GLN A 79 -28.50 3.04 20.85
C GLN A 79 -27.82 3.02 22.22
N SER A 80 -26.48 3.07 22.27
CA SER A 80 -25.70 2.96 23.51
C SER A 80 -24.63 4.06 23.63
N PRO A 81 -24.98 5.27 24.10
CA PRO A 81 -24.07 6.42 24.15
C PRO A 81 -22.79 6.21 24.97
N LEU A 82 -22.82 5.34 25.99
CA LEU A 82 -21.63 5.02 26.80
C LEU A 82 -20.57 4.22 26.02
N LEU A 83 -20.96 3.52 24.95
CA LEU A 83 -20.02 2.78 24.11
C LEU A 83 -19.16 3.69 23.23
N ILE A 84 -19.55 4.96 23.04
CA ILE A 84 -18.79 5.93 22.24
C ILE A 84 -17.40 6.16 22.87
N GLN A 85 -17.35 6.31 24.19
CA GLN A 85 -16.10 6.54 24.91
C GLN A 85 -15.15 5.34 24.79
N LYS A 86 -15.70 4.12 24.92
CA LYS A 86 -14.96 2.88 24.71
C LYS A 86 -14.47 2.75 23.25
N SER A 87 -15.35 2.93 22.26
CA SER A 87 -15.02 2.79 20.84
C SER A 87 -13.96 3.83 20.40
N LEU A 88 -14.06 5.06 20.88
CA LEU A 88 -13.07 6.10 20.62
C LEU A 88 -11.70 5.73 21.20
N ALA A 89 -11.66 5.26 22.44
CA ALA A 89 -10.43 4.80 23.07
C ALA A 89 -9.83 3.60 22.33
N ASP A 90 -10.64 2.60 21.97
CA ASP A 90 -10.21 1.41 21.23
C ASP A 90 -9.62 1.77 19.85
N LYS A 91 -10.22 2.73 19.12
CA LYS A 91 -9.71 3.19 17.80
C LYS A 91 -8.45 4.07 17.88
N LEU A 92 -8.16 4.66 19.04
CA LEU A 92 -7.05 5.60 19.24
C LEU A 92 -5.91 5.04 20.11
N SER A 93 -6.13 3.92 20.80
CA SER A 93 -5.19 3.35 21.79
C SER A 93 -3.81 3.03 21.22
N ASP A 94 -3.71 2.71 19.93
CA ASP A 94 -2.47 2.40 19.23
C ASP A 94 -1.78 3.65 18.66
N LYS A 95 -2.53 4.74 18.49
CA LYS A 95 -2.10 5.97 17.78
C LYS A 95 -1.86 7.17 18.70
N ILE A 96 -2.31 7.12 19.95
CA ILE A 96 -2.16 8.20 20.91
C ILE A 96 -1.32 7.72 22.09
N GLN A 97 -0.19 8.39 22.33
CA GLN A 97 0.58 8.24 23.57
C GLN A 97 0.06 9.25 24.60
N VAL A 98 -0.53 8.75 25.68
CA VAL A 98 -0.96 9.59 26.81
C VAL A 98 0.22 9.75 27.77
N ILE A 99 0.82 10.95 27.80
CA ILE A 99 1.84 11.30 28.80
C ILE A 99 1.13 11.94 30.00
N ILE A 100 1.09 11.23 31.12
CA ILE A 100 0.54 11.76 32.38
C ILE A 100 1.65 12.56 33.07
N ALA A 101 1.58 13.89 33.00
CA ALA A 101 2.49 14.78 33.73
C ALA A 101 1.93 15.10 35.13
N PRO A 102 2.77 15.12 36.18
CA PRO A 102 2.35 15.56 37.50
C PRO A 102 1.93 17.05 37.45
N PRO A 103 0.90 17.45 38.23
CA PRO A 103 0.45 18.84 38.24
C PRO A 103 1.61 19.75 38.65
N ALA A 104 1.76 20.88 37.94
CA ALA A 104 2.76 21.86 38.29
C ALA A 104 2.46 22.39 39.71
N ALA A 105 3.49 22.50 40.55
CA ALA A 105 3.38 23.00 41.93
C ALA A 105 2.74 24.41 42.02
N ASN A 106 2.68 25.12 40.89
CA ASN A 106 2.22 26.50 40.78
C ASN A 106 0.87 26.63 40.04
N GLY A 107 0.17 25.52 39.75
CA GLY A 107 -1.12 25.53 39.05
C GLY A 107 -1.06 25.90 37.54
N GLY A 108 0.13 25.91 36.95
CA GLY A 108 0.38 26.21 35.53
C GLY A 108 0.13 25.04 34.56
N PHE A 109 0.32 25.29 33.26
CA PHE A 109 0.04 24.36 32.17
C PHE A 109 0.86 23.06 32.26
N LEU A 110 0.20 21.90 32.07
CA LEU A 110 0.80 20.57 32.23
C LEU A 110 1.99 20.29 31.29
N GLY A 111 2.05 20.94 30.13
CA GLY A 111 3.13 20.77 29.16
C GLY A 111 4.42 21.54 29.47
N GLU A 112 4.43 22.42 30.48
CA GLU A 112 5.58 23.25 30.84
C GLU A 112 6.76 22.39 31.37
N ASN A 113 6.45 21.29 32.08
CA ASN A 113 7.44 20.32 32.54
C ASN A 113 7.89 19.30 31.48
N LEU A 114 7.19 19.22 30.34
CA LEU A 114 7.42 18.23 29.28
C LEU A 114 8.29 18.78 28.14
N ILE A 115 8.14 20.06 27.80
CA ILE A 115 8.83 20.70 26.67
C ILE A 115 10.26 21.14 27.03
N GLY A 116 10.61 21.22 28.33
CA GLY A 116 11.89 21.73 28.80
C GLY A 116 12.96 20.70 29.21
N ARG A 117 12.68 19.39 29.14
CA ARG A 117 13.60 18.37 29.66
C ARG A 117 13.79 17.22 28.65
N LEU A 118 14.78 17.36 27.77
CA LEU A 118 15.47 16.19 27.23
C LEU A 118 16.32 15.60 28.36
N PRO A 119 16.01 14.42 28.92
CA PRO A 119 16.90 13.80 29.88
C PRO A 119 18.04 13.18 29.09
N ASN A 120 19.22 13.79 29.20
CA ASN A 120 20.46 13.02 29.12
C ASN A 120 20.35 11.86 30.12
N ALA A 121 20.72 10.68 29.64
CA ALA A 121 20.89 9.50 30.46
C ALA A 121 21.78 9.79 31.69
N ALA A 122 21.52 9.01 32.74
CA ALA A 122 22.18 8.95 34.05
C ALA A 122 21.62 9.92 35.10
N LEU A 123 21.00 9.36 36.14
CA LEU A 123 21.59 9.26 37.48
C LEU A 123 20.91 8.11 38.25
N ASN A 124 21.72 7.11 38.59
CA ASN A 124 21.41 5.98 39.47
C ASN A 124 21.10 6.44 40.91
N GLY A 125 20.25 5.66 41.60
CA GLY A 125 20.52 5.28 42.99
C GLY A 125 19.58 5.82 44.08
N ALA A 126 18.85 4.89 44.71
CA ALA A 126 18.12 4.99 45.98
C ALA A 126 16.86 5.88 45.94
N VAL A 127 15.69 5.48 46.43
CA VAL A 127 15.39 4.95 47.77
C VAL A 127 14.03 4.24 47.75
N GLY A 128 13.90 3.12 48.48
CA GLY A 128 12.68 2.85 49.25
C GLY A 128 11.66 1.86 48.68
N ASN A 129 12.00 0.56 48.73
CA ASN A 129 11.00 -0.49 48.76
C ASN A 129 10.28 -0.44 50.12
N ALA A 130 9.00 -0.06 50.14
CA ALA A 130 8.19 -0.05 51.35
C ALA A 130 6.73 -0.44 51.06
N ARG A 131 6.41 -1.66 51.53
CA ARG A 131 5.15 -2.05 52.18
C ARG A 131 3.94 -2.31 51.28
N TYR A 132 3.68 -3.59 51.04
CA TYR A 132 2.37 -4.19 51.31
C TYR A 132 2.59 -5.55 51.99
N ALA A 133 2.45 -5.54 53.32
CA ALA A 133 2.16 -6.73 54.12
C ALA A 133 0.79 -6.47 54.75
N SER A 134 -0.22 -7.17 54.24
CA SER A 134 -1.54 -7.32 54.84
C SER A 134 -1.70 -8.82 55.05
N HIS A 135 -1.44 -9.34 56.25
CA HIS A 135 -2.44 -9.51 57.32
C HIS A 135 -3.63 -10.35 56.83
N GLU A 136 -3.43 -11.66 56.88
CA GLU A 136 -4.50 -12.67 56.83
C GLU A 136 -4.48 -13.32 58.21
N SER A 137 -5.50 -13.02 59.01
CA SER A 137 -5.69 -13.54 60.37
C SER A 137 -7.17 -13.71 60.63
N SER A 138 -7.60 -14.96 60.69
CA SER A 138 -8.74 -15.53 61.43
C SER A 138 -9.11 -16.84 60.72
N GLU A 139 -9.25 -18.00 61.34
CA GLU A 139 -9.35 -18.40 62.75
C GLU A 139 -9.44 -19.95 62.77
N GLU A 140 -9.31 -20.53 63.98
CA GLU A 140 -9.71 -21.91 64.39
C GLU A 140 -8.79 -23.07 63.97
N GLU A 141 -8.42 -24.05 64.82
CA GLU A 141 -9.04 -24.60 66.04
C GLU A 141 -8.03 -25.50 66.81
N GLU A 142 -8.29 -25.67 68.11
CA GLU A 142 -8.06 -26.83 69.00
C GLU A 142 -6.68 -27.22 69.61
N GLU A 143 -6.81 -27.51 70.91
CA GLU A 143 -5.98 -28.16 71.97
C GLU A 143 -4.70 -27.51 72.52
#